data_AF-A0A380HKK6-F1
#
_entry.id   AF-A0A380HKK6-F1
#
_cell.length_a   1.000
_cell.length_b   1.000
_cell.length_c   1.000
_cell.angle_alpha   90.00
_cell.angle_beta   90.00
_cell.angle_gamma   90.00
#
_symmetry.space_group_name_H-M   'P 1'
#
loop_
_entity.id
_entity.type
_entity.pdbx_description
1 polymer ?
#
loop_
_entity_poly.entity_id
_entity_poly.type
_entity_poly.pdbx_seq_one_letter_code
_entity_poly.pdbx_strand_id
1 'polypeptide(L)'
;MNIKKKLVNVFIATTLLMTGTVTFQAINESQTTNAAVNYYYKNQCTWYVFKKRASVGKAVPNGWGNAKYWYSKAKKAGYRVGKKPAKRAVMQSTSGTYGHVAYVETVYNNGSIKVSEYNYNRPLAYGTRVLSKSSAAKYNYIY
;
A
#
# COMPACT_ATOMS: atom_id res chain seq x y z
N MET A 1 -43.92 35.06 12.44
CA MET A 1 -42.47 35.00 12.74
C MET A 1 -42.14 33.58 13.21
N ASN A 2 -41.67 32.64 12.37
CA ASN A 2 -40.23 32.32 12.30
C ASN A 2 -39.90 31.35 11.12
N ILE A 3 -40.50 31.54 9.94
CA ILE A 3 -40.22 30.71 8.74
C ILE A 3 -38.79 30.93 8.21
N LYS A 4 -38.15 32.06 8.55
CA LYS A 4 -36.79 32.40 8.08
C LYS A 4 -35.66 31.53 8.67
N LYS A 5 -35.87 30.83 9.80
CA LYS A 5 -34.81 29.98 10.41
C LYS A 5 -34.67 28.59 9.80
N LYS A 6 -35.71 28.04 9.15
CA LYS A 6 -35.66 26.68 8.57
C LYS A 6 -34.96 26.61 7.21
N LEU A 7 -34.97 27.70 6.42
CA LEU A 7 -34.34 27.71 5.10
C LEU A 7 -32.82 27.93 5.15
N VAL A 8 -32.31 28.65 6.15
CA VAL A 8 -30.86 28.90 6.30
C VAL A 8 -30.08 27.64 6.67
N ASN A 9 -30.66 26.75 7.49
CA ASN A 9 -29.99 25.51 7.88
C ASN A 9 -29.99 24.43 6.77
N VAL A 10 -30.95 24.47 5.85
CA VAL A 10 -31.00 23.52 4.73
C VAL A 10 -29.99 23.91 3.65
N PHE A 11 -29.77 25.20 3.38
CA PHE A 11 -28.75 25.64 2.41
C PHE A 11 -27.30 25.35 2.86
N ILE A 12 -27.01 25.40 4.17
CA ILE A 12 -25.68 25.07 4.71
C ILE A 12 -25.41 23.57 4.70
N ALA A 13 -26.43 22.72 4.91
CA ALA A 13 -26.27 21.27 4.90
C ALA A 13 -26.05 20.69 3.50
N THR A 14 -26.67 21.26 2.46
CA THR A 14 -26.53 20.75 1.08
C THR A 14 -25.24 21.19 0.40
N THR A 15 -24.67 22.36 0.76
CA THR A 15 -23.33 22.76 0.28
C THR A 15 -22.21 21.93 0.91
N LEU A 16 -22.38 21.50 2.17
CA LEU A 16 -21.37 20.68 2.88
C LEU A 16 -21.28 19.24 2.33
N LEU A 17 -22.38 18.71 1.79
CA LEU A 17 -22.42 17.35 1.20
C LEU A 17 -21.78 17.30 -0.20
N MET A 18 -21.84 18.38 -0.98
CA MET A 18 -21.17 18.44 -2.29
C MET A 18 -19.66 18.73 -2.17
N THR A 19 -19.18 19.45 -1.15
CA THR A 19 -17.74 19.62 -0.94
C THR A 19 -17.06 18.36 -0.36
N GLY A 20 -17.79 17.57 0.41
CA GLY A 20 -17.30 16.31 0.96
C GLY A 20 -16.97 15.28 -0.12
N THR A 21 -17.85 15.08 -1.10
CA THR A 21 -17.59 14.11 -2.19
C THR A 21 -16.48 14.57 -3.13
N VAL A 22 -16.37 15.86 -3.43
CA VAL A 22 -15.31 16.39 -4.30
C VAL A 22 -13.92 16.26 -3.66
N THR A 23 -13.81 16.38 -2.32
CA THR A 23 -12.52 16.15 -1.63
C THR A 23 -12.11 14.68 -1.56
N PHE A 24 -13.05 13.72 -1.46
CA PHE A 24 -12.74 12.28 -1.53
C PHE A 24 -12.49 11.77 -2.97
N GLN A 25 -13.10 12.40 -3.97
CA GLN A 25 -12.86 12.09 -5.38
C GLN A 25 -11.47 12.60 -5.80
N ALA A 26 -11.10 13.82 -5.39
CA ALA A 26 -9.84 14.47 -5.79
C ALA A 26 -8.57 13.87 -5.17
N ILE A 27 -8.65 13.11 -4.07
CA ILE A 27 -7.50 12.33 -3.56
C ILE A 27 -7.28 11.00 -4.31
N ASN A 28 -8.25 10.56 -5.12
CA ASN A 28 -8.12 9.38 -5.98
C ASN A 28 -7.89 9.73 -7.47
N GLU A 29 -8.09 10.99 -7.85
CA GLU A 29 -8.00 11.47 -9.23
C GLU A 29 -6.61 12.08 -9.56
N SER A 30 -5.55 11.40 -9.13
CA SER A 30 -4.17 11.61 -9.61
C SER A 30 -3.42 10.29 -9.79
N GLN A 31 -4.15 9.20 -10.09
CA GLN A 31 -3.60 7.88 -10.39
C GLN A 31 -4.04 7.39 -11.78
N THR A 32 -4.31 8.32 -12.71
CA THR A 32 -4.45 8.04 -14.13
C THR A 32 -3.08 7.73 -14.75
N THR A 33 -2.71 6.44 -14.66
CA THR A 33 -2.11 5.63 -15.73
C THR A 33 -0.96 6.20 -16.57
N ASN A 34 -0.05 6.96 -15.97
CA ASN A 34 1.37 6.87 -16.33
C ASN A 34 2.03 6.03 -15.24
N ALA A 35 2.57 4.86 -15.57
CA ALA A 35 3.31 4.06 -14.61
C ALA A 35 4.36 4.96 -13.95
N ALA A 36 4.19 5.27 -12.67
CA ALA A 36 5.10 6.17 -11.95
C ALA A 36 6.54 5.75 -12.24
N VAL A 37 7.40 6.70 -12.62
CA VAL A 37 8.80 6.39 -12.94
C VAL A 37 9.42 5.69 -11.75
N ASN A 38 9.98 4.50 -11.96
CA ASN A 38 10.49 3.67 -10.88
C ASN A 38 11.99 3.92 -10.68
N TYR A 39 12.36 4.59 -9.60
CA TYR A 39 13.76 4.90 -9.26
C TYR A 39 14.44 3.82 -8.41
N TYR A 40 13.75 2.73 -8.07
CA TYR A 40 14.40 1.60 -7.43
C TYR A 40 15.25 0.82 -8.43
N TYR A 41 16.39 0.29 -8.00
CA TYR A 41 17.26 -0.50 -8.85
C TYR A 41 16.53 -1.69 -9.47
N LYS A 42 16.62 -1.82 -10.80
CA LYS A 42 15.95 -2.87 -11.57
C LYS A 42 16.27 -4.26 -11.01
N ASN A 43 15.28 -5.14 -11.05
CA ASN A 43 15.34 -6.53 -10.54
C ASN A 43 15.53 -6.67 -9.01
N GLN A 44 15.48 -5.59 -8.24
CA GLN A 44 15.45 -5.68 -6.77
C GLN A 44 14.03 -5.90 -6.25
N CYS A 45 13.92 -6.37 -5.00
CA CYS A 45 12.63 -6.60 -4.33
C CYS A 45 11.75 -5.34 -4.29
N THR A 46 12.36 -4.19 -3.98
CA THR A 46 11.70 -2.87 -3.94
C THR A 46 11.18 -2.44 -5.31
N TRP A 47 11.97 -2.63 -6.37
CA TRP A 47 11.57 -2.32 -7.75
C TRP A 47 10.36 -3.12 -8.20
N TYR A 48 10.34 -4.42 -7.88
CA TYR A 48 9.21 -5.28 -8.22
C TYR A 48 7.94 -4.86 -7.47
N VAL A 49 8.03 -4.71 -6.14
CA VAL A 49 6.88 -4.38 -5.30
C VAL A 49 6.32 -3.00 -5.64
N PHE A 50 7.17 -2.02 -5.95
CA PHE A 50 6.74 -0.70 -6.43
C PHE A 50 5.82 -0.82 -7.65
N LYS A 51 6.28 -1.52 -8.70
CA LYS A 51 5.49 -1.74 -9.92
C LYS A 51 4.20 -2.50 -9.65
N LYS A 52 4.28 -3.59 -8.86
CA LYS A 52 3.13 -4.44 -8.57
C LYS A 52 2.05 -3.71 -7.76
N ARG A 53 2.45 -2.85 -6.82
CA ARG A 53 1.54 -2.00 -6.04
C ARG A 53 0.88 -0.93 -6.92
N ALA A 54 1.64 -0.32 -7.84
CA ALA A 54 1.09 0.63 -8.82
C ALA A 54 0.08 -0.03 -9.76
N SER A 55 0.36 -1.24 -10.27
CA SER A 55 -0.53 -1.96 -11.20
C SER A 55 -1.88 -2.37 -10.58
N VAL A 56 -2.01 -2.29 -9.25
CA VAL A 56 -3.27 -2.55 -8.55
C VAL A 56 -3.81 -1.29 -7.89
N GLY A 57 -3.46 -0.08 -8.34
CA GLY A 57 -3.99 1.18 -7.80
C GLY A 57 -3.69 1.40 -6.31
N LYS A 58 -2.58 0.82 -5.81
CA LYS A 58 -2.13 0.96 -4.42
C LYS A 58 -0.67 1.40 -4.38
N ALA A 59 -0.30 2.32 -5.27
CA ALA A 59 1.08 2.76 -5.47
C ALA A 59 1.79 3.10 -4.16
N VAL A 60 3.10 2.85 -4.15
CA VAL A 60 4.02 3.33 -3.10
C VAL A 60 4.92 4.39 -3.75
N PRO A 61 5.32 5.44 -3.02
CA PRO A 61 6.16 6.49 -3.60
C PRO A 61 7.60 6.00 -3.80
N ASN A 62 8.34 6.76 -4.60
CA ASN A 62 9.80 6.69 -4.59
C ASN A 62 10.36 7.25 -3.28
N GLY A 63 11.66 7.07 -3.05
CA GLY A 63 12.36 7.72 -1.92
C GLY A 63 12.27 6.98 -0.58
N TRP A 64 11.61 5.82 -0.50
CA TRP A 64 11.71 4.99 0.71
C TRP A 64 13.07 4.30 0.84
N GLY A 65 13.75 4.07 -0.29
CA GLY A 65 15.08 3.46 -0.32
C GLY A 65 15.03 1.97 -0.02
N ASN A 66 15.99 1.48 0.77
CA ASN A 66 16.10 0.06 1.10
C ASN A 66 14.86 -0.47 1.84
N ALA A 67 14.52 -1.74 1.59
CA ALA A 67 13.35 -2.42 2.12
C ALA A 67 13.22 -2.33 3.65
N LYS A 68 14.33 -2.33 4.40
CA LYS A 68 14.33 -2.19 5.87
C LYS A 68 13.64 -0.91 6.37
N TYR A 69 13.60 0.16 5.56
CA TYR A 69 12.99 1.43 5.93
C TYR A 69 11.53 1.58 5.49
N TRP A 70 11.01 0.67 4.65
CA TRP A 70 9.70 0.83 4.04
C TRP A 70 8.58 0.92 5.06
N TYR A 71 8.60 0.11 6.13
CA TYR A 71 7.54 0.15 7.13
C TYR A 71 7.48 1.49 7.88
N SER A 72 8.64 1.99 8.34
CA SER A 72 8.68 3.26 9.09
C SER A 72 8.39 4.47 8.21
N LYS A 73 8.89 4.47 6.96
CA LYS A 73 8.58 5.54 6.00
C LYS A 73 7.15 5.50 5.49
N ALA A 74 6.56 4.32 5.30
CA ALA A 74 5.15 4.18 4.99
C ALA A 74 4.28 4.76 6.10
N LYS A 75 4.59 4.45 7.37
CA LYS A 75 3.90 5.04 8.53
C LYS A 75 4.00 6.57 8.53
N LYS A 76 5.19 7.13 8.28
CA LYS A 76 5.40 8.59 8.20
C LYS A 76 4.64 9.24 7.02
N ALA A 77 4.51 8.52 5.91
CA ALA A 77 3.79 8.96 4.72
C ALA A 77 2.26 8.75 4.83
N GLY A 78 1.73 8.40 5.99
CA GLY A 78 0.29 8.25 6.22
C GLY A 78 -0.31 6.92 5.74
N TYR A 79 0.52 5.96 5.30
CA TYR A 79 0.01 4.63 4.96
C TYR A 79 -0.44 3.91 6.23
N ARG A 80 -1.52 3.14 6.08
CA ARG A 80 -1.94 2.20 7.10
C ARG A 80 -0.91 1.05 7.14
N VAL A 81 -0.38 0.78 8.32
CA VAL A 81 0.64 -0.26 8.55
C VAL A 81 0.25 -1.15 9.72
N GLY A 82 0.77 -2.37 9.77
CA GLY A 82 0.48 -3.28 10.87
C GLY A 82 1.18 -4.64 10.78
N LYS A 83 0.61 -5.62 11.49
CA LYS A 83 1.17 -6.98 11.64
C LYS A 83 0.28 -8.08 11.04
N LYS A 84 -0.92 -7.73 10.57
CA LYS A 84 -1.86 -8.70 9.97
C LYS A 84 -1.62 -8.80 8.46
N PRO A 85 -1.40 -9.99 7.89
CA PRO A 85 -1.30 -10.14 6.45
C PRO A 85 -2.61 -9.76 5.77
N ALA A 86 -2.53 -9.10 4.61
CA ALA A 86 -3.71 -8.76 3.82
C ALA A 86 -3.39 -8.88 2.32
N LYS A 87 -4.38 -9.31 1.53
CA LYS A 87 -4.24 -9.37 0.08
C LYS A 87 -3.88 -7.97 -0.47
N ARG A 88 -2.97 -7.93 -1.44
CA ARG A 88 -2.39 -6.71 -2.03
C ARG A 88 -1.48 -5.90 -1.11
N ALA A 89 -1.26 -6.30 0.15
CA ALA A 89 -0.33 -5.61 1.05
C ALA A 89 1.13 -5.85 0.63
N VAL A 90 2.01 -4.97 1.09
CA VAL A 90 3.47 -5.22 1.08
C VAL A 90 3.85 -5.90 2.38
N MET A 91 4.42 -7.10 2.30
CA MET A 91 5.11 -7.76 3.40
C MET A 91 6.53 -7.20 3.50
N GLN A 92 6.99 -6.85 4.69
CA GLN A 92 8.28 -6.20 4.92
C GLN A 92 9.05 -6.85 6.07
N SER A 93 10.37 -6.95 5.91
CA SER A 93 11.33 -7.34 6.95
C SER A 93 12.50 -6.37 7.02
N THR A 94 13.00 -6.15 8.23
CA THR A 94 14.26 -5.44 8.49
C THR A 94 15.49 -6.36 8.50
N SER A 95 15.30 -7.68 8.44
CA SER A 95 16.40 -8.65 8.49
C SER A 95 17.34 -8.52 7.29
N GLY A 96 18.65 -8.62 7.56
CA GLY A 96 19.71 -8.47 6.55
C GLY A 96 20.06 -7.00 6.25
N THR A 97 21.14 -6.78 5.51
CA THR A 97 21.72 -5.44 5.28
C THR A 97 20.73 -4.44 4.66
N TYR A 98 19.88 -4.90 3.73
CA TYR A 98 18.93 -4.08 3.00
C TYR A 98 17.48 -4.26 3.46
N GLY A 99 17.18 -5.25 4.30
CA GLY A 99 15.82 -5.73 4.54
C GLY A 99 15.24 -6.44 3.32
N HIS A 100 13.95 -6.78 3.39
CA HIS A 100 13.26 -7.39 2.27
C HIS A 100 11.79 -6.95 2.17
N VAL A 101 11.27 -6.85 0.95
CA VAL A 101 9.84 -6.64 0.69
C VAL A 101 9.30 -7.62 -0.34
N ALA A 102 8.07 -8.06 -0.13
CA ALA A 102 7.32 -8.91 -1.05
C ALA A 102 5.88 -8.41 -1.16
N TYR A 103 5.20 -8.75 -2.25
CA TYR A 103 3.79 -8.44 -2.45
C TYR A 103 2.93 -9.63 -2.03
N VAL A 104 1.88 -9.40 -1.25
CA VAL A 104 0.95 -10.46 -0.82
C VAL A 104 -0.10 -10.70 -1.92
N GLU A 105 0.06 -11.79 -2.66
CA GLU A 105 -0.86 -12.19 -3.73
C GLU A 105 -2.17 -12.75 -3.14
N THR A 106 -2.06 -13.61 -2.11
CA THR A 106 -3.21 -14.30 -1.49
C THR A 106 -2.99 -14.49 0.00
N VAL A 107 -4.06 -14.36 0.77
CA VAL A 107 -4.17 -14.84 2.15
C VAL A 107 -5.16 -16.00 2.16
N TYR A 108 -4.72 -17.18 2.57
CA TYR A 108 -5.54 -18.40 2.60
C TYR A 108 -6.32 -18.51 3.91
N ASN A 109 -7.37 -19.34 3.92
CA ASN A 109 -8.25 -19.52 5.10
C ASN A 109 -7.50 -20.06 6.33
N ASN A 110 -6.47 -20.89 6.13
CA ASN A 110 -5.62 -21.38 7.22
C ASN A 110 -4.61 -20.32 7.75
N GLY A 111 -4.66 -19.10 7.23
CA GLY A 111 -3.79 -17.99 7.61
C GLY A 111 -2.40 -18.01 6.96
N SER A 112 -2.09 -19.00 6.12
CA SER A 112 -0.90 -18.94 5.27
C SER A 112 -1.05 -17.86 4.19
N ILE A 113 0.06 -17.39 3.63
CA ILE A 113 0.06 -16.39 2.57
C ILE A 113 0.92 -16.81 1.39
N LYS A 114 0.47 -16.50 0.17
CA LYS A 114 1.30 -16.54 -1.03
C LYS A 114 1.85 -15.14 -1.29
N VAL A 115 3.16 -15.04 -1.45
CA VAL A 115 3.84 -13.80 -1.82
C VAL A 115 4.57 -13.93 -3.15
N SER A 116 4.68 -12.82 -3.85
CA SER A 116 5.52 -12.64 -5.03
C SER A 116 6.60 -11.60 -4.75
N GLU A 117 7.80 -11.84 -5.25
CA GLU A 117 8.99 -11.05 -4.92
C GLU A 117 10.05 -11.15 -6.02
N TYR A 118 11.11 -10.34 -5.89
CA TYR A 118 12.30 -10.40 -6.73
C TYR A 118 13.56 -10.46 -5.87
N ASN A 119 14.61 -11.09 -6.39
CA ASN A 119 15.95 -11.10 -5.79
C ASN A 119 15.97 -11.54 -4.31
N TYR A 120 15.23 -12.61 -3.98
CA TYR A 120 15.20 -13.20 -2.64
C TYR A 120 15.54 -14.68 -2.67
N ASN A 121 14.63 -15.51 -3.18
CA ASN A 121 14.88 -16.94 -3.40
C ASN A 121 15.54 -17.23 -4.75
N ARG A 122 15.55 -16.25 -5.66
CA ARG A 122 16.18 -16.34 -6.98
C ARG A 122 16.95 -15.04 -7.26
N PRO A 123 18.27 -15.10 -7.52
CA PRO A 123 19.08 -13.92 -7.80
C PRO A 123 18.53 -13.13 -9.00
N LEU A 124 18.28 -11.83 -8.80
CA LEU A 124 17.80 -10.85 -9.79
C LEU A 124 16.56 -11.30 -10.60
N ALA A 125 15.76 -12.21 -10.06
CA ALA A 125 14.65 -12.84 -10.78
C ALA A 125 13.37 -12.88 -9.96
N TYR A 126 12.26 -13.06 -10.68
CA TYR A 126 10.93 -13.27 -10.10
C TYR A 126 10.87 -14.59 -9.33
N GLY A 127 10.27 -14.53 -8.15
CA GLY A 127 9.99 -15.70 -7.32
C GLY A 127 8.64 -15.59 -6.64
N THR A 128 8.10 -16.74 -6.23
CA THR A 128 6.97 -16.82 -5.31
C THR A 128 7.26 -17.82 -4.21
N ARG A 129 6.61 -17.66 -3.06
CA ARG A 129 6.62 -18.65 -1.98
C ARG A 129 5.34 -18.59 -1.17
N VAL A 130 5.03 -19.69 -0.50
CA VAL A 130 3.96 -19.77 0.49
C VAL A 130 4.59 -19.75 1.88
N LEU A 131 4.07 -18.89 2.75
CA LEU A 131 4.48 -18.80 4.14
C LEU A 131 3.35 -19.31 5.03
N SER A 132 3.70 -20.17 5.99
CA SER A 132 2.78 -20.56 7.05
C SER A 132 2.27 -19.35 7.83
N LYS A 133 1.14 -19.48 8.52
CA LYS A 133 0.58 -18.44 9.40
C LYS A 133 1.61 -17.91 10.41
N SER A 134 2.36 -18.83 11.03
CA SER A 134 3.39 -18.49 12.02
C SER A 134 4.57 -17.73 11.40
N SER A 135 5.01 -18.11 10.20
CA SER A 135 6.04 -17.38 9.47
C SER A 135 5.58 -16.00 9.03
N ALA A 136 4.35 -15.90 8.50
CA ALA A 136 3.75 -14.63 8.09
C ALA A 136 3.66 -13.62 9.24
N ALA A 137 3.29 -14.07 10.45
CA ALA A 137 3.17 -13.21 11.63
C ALA A 137 4.47 -12.49 12.04
N LYS A 138 5.64 -12.99 11.61
CA LYS A 138 6.94 -12.37 11.90
C LYS A 138 7.18 -11.07 11.12
N TYR A 139 6.49 -10.87 10.01
CA TYR A 139 6.69 -9.73 9.12
C TYR A 139 5.83 -8.53 9.48
N ASN A 140 6.20 -7.38 8.92
CA ASN A 140 5.38 -6.17 8.94
C ASN A 140 4.58 -6.04 7.64
N TYR A 141 3.48 -5.29 7.66
CA TYR A 141 2.61 -5.11 6.52
C TYR A 141 2.26 -3.64 6.27
N ILE A 142 2.26 -3.25 5.00
CA ILE A 142 1.83 -1.93 4.50
C ILE A 142 0.62 -2.15 3.59
N TYR A 143 -0.51 -1.50 3.87
CA TYR A 143 -1.81 -1.83 3.29
C TYR A 143 -2.16 -1.02 2.03
#